data_AF-A0A1V5MVI1-F1
#
_entry.id   AF-A0A1V5MVI1-F1
#
_cell.length_a   1.000
_cell.length_b   1.000
_cell.length_c   1.000
_cell.angle_alpha   90.00
_cell.angle_beta   90.00
_cell.angle_gamma   90.00
#
_symmetry.space_group_name_H-M   'P 1'
#
loop_
_entity.id
_entity.type
_entity.pdbx_description
1 polymer ?
#
loop_
_entity_poly.entity_id
_entity_poly.type
_entity_poly.pdbx_seq_one_letter_code
_entity_poly.pdbx_strand_id
1 'polypeptide(L)'
;MASLLKEKQPKGNSVTVYEQPVTAQGWTPYIFEVDGPSPTPLEFIVTDGLNFSFSGRLLFDSIPDKEAMTDILHGLRDDMLHLMSSFTLTHTP
;
A
#
# COMPACT_ATOMS: atom_id res chain seq x y z
N MET A 1 7.63 2.42 15.70
CA MET A 1 7.41 2.73 14.28
C MET A 1 7.99 1.69 13.30
N ALA A 2 9.19 1.12 13.50
CA ALA A 2 9.84 0.29 12.45
C ALA A 2 9.48 -1.21 12.37
N SER A 3 8.80 -1.81 13.36
CA SER A 3 8.64 -3.28 13.41
C SER A 3 7.52 -3.82 12.51
N LEU A 4 6.33 -3.19 12.53
CA LEU A 4 5.17 -3.61 11.71
C LEU A 4 5.42 -3.42 10.22
N LEU A 5 6.03 -2.30 9.83
CA LEU A 5 6.37 -2.03 8.44
C LEU A 5 7.35 -3.06 7.87
N LYS A 6 8.38 -3.43 8.64
CA LYS A 6 9.35 -4.46 8.23
C LYS A 6 8.75 -5.85 8.12
N GLU A 7 7.76 -6.18 8.95
CA GLU A 7 7.06 -7.46 8.89
C GLU A 7 6.11 -7.54 7.68
N LYS A 8 5.44 -6.44 7.36
CA LYS A 8 4.39 -6.35 6.34
C LYS A 8 4.90 -5.92 4.96
N GLN A 9 6.17 -5.55 4.85
CA GLN A 9 6.77 -5.22 3.56
C GLN A 9 6.75 -6.46 2.65
N PRO A 10 6.38 -6.30 1.36
CA PRO A 10 6.39 -7.39 0.41
C PRO A 10 7.81 -7.98 0.30
N LYS A 11 7.90 -9.32 0.32
CA LYS A 11 9.16 -10.04 0.11
C LYS A 11 9.29 -10.32 -1.39
N GLY A 12 9.90 -9.40 -2.14
CA GLY A 12 10.04 -9.48 -3.60
C GLY A 12 11.21 -8.69 -4.17
N ASN A 13 11.53 -8.92 -5.44
CA ASN A 13 12.64 -8.31 -6.18
C ASN A 13 12.35 -6.83 -6.43
N SER A 14 12.96 -5.94 -5.65
CA SER A 14 12.80 -4.47 -5.71
C SER A 14 11.37 -3.97 -5.43
N VAL A 15 11.24 -3.25 -4.32
CA VAL A 15 9.99 -2.62 -3.90
C VAL A 15 10.21 -1.12 -3.83
N THR A 16 9.50 -0.36 -4.65
CA THR A 16 9.45 1.09 -4.53
C THR A 16 8.42 1.46 -3.48
N VAL A 17 8.87 2.10 -2.40
CA VAL A 17 8.00 2.51 -1.28
C VAL A 17 7.62 3.97 -1.44
N TYR A 18 6.31 4.23 -1.47
CA TYR A 18 5.76 5.58 -1.41
C TYR A 18 5.10 5.78 -0.05
N GLU A 19 5.67 6.68 0.74
CA GLU A 19 5.13 7.12 2.03
C GLU A 19 4.47 8.48 1.86
N GLN A 20 3.27 8.66 2.41
CA GLN A 20 2.72 10.00 2.60
C GLN A 20 2.89 10.44 4.06
N PRO A 21 2.99 11.76 4.31
CA PRO A 21 3.00 12.29 5.66
C PRO A 21 1.79 11.81 6.45
N VAL A 22 1.97 11.69 7.77
CA VAL A 22 0.93 11.29 8.72
C VAL A 22 -0.35 12.07 8.41
N THR A 23 -1.41 11.34 8.10
CA THR A 23 -2.74 11.93 7.87
C THR A 23 -3.17 12.71 9.11
N ALA A 24 -4.09 13.67 8.95
CA ALA A 24 -4.61 14.44 10.09
C ALA A 24 -5.20 13.57 11.21
N GLN A 25 -5.50 12.31 10.89
CA GLN A 25 -6.09 11.28 11.74
C GLN A 25 -5.04 10.36 12.41
N GLY A 26 -3.74 10.62 12.25
CA GLY A 26 -2.67 9.86 12.92
C GLY A 26 -2.25 8.55 12.23
N TRP A 27 -2.77 8.28 11.04
CA TRP A 27 -2.39 7.12 10.23
C TRP A 27 -1.28 7.48 9.24
N THR A 28 -0.32 6.57 9.06
CA THR A 28 0.69 6.66 8.00
C THR A 28 0.40 5.60 6.91
N PRO A 29 0.12 6.03 5.67
CA PRO A 29 -0.05 5.12 4.55
C PRO A 29 1.28 4.88 3.82
N TYR A 30 1.48 3.63 3.40
CA TYR A 30 2.60 3.17 2.60
C TYR A 30 2.06 2.40 1.41
N ILE A 31 2.50 2.75 0.20
CA ILE A 31 2.29 1.96 -1.02
C ILE A 31 3.61 1.31 -1.41
N PHE A 32 3.52 0.05 -1.80
CA PHE A 32 4.59 -0.77 -2.32
C PHE A 32 4.29 -1.09 -3.78
N GLU A 33 5.10 -0.56 -4.68
CA GLU A 33 5.14 -1.00 -6.06
C GLU A 33 6.18 -2.11 -6.18
N VAL A 34 5.74 -3.29 -6.61
CA VAL A 34 6.62 -4.43 -6.85
C VAL A 34 7.15 -4.32 -8.28
N ASP A 35 8.48 -4.27 -8.42
CA ASP A 35 9.12 -4.25 -9.72
C ASP A 35 9.31 -5.66 -10.28
N GLY A 36 9.26 -5.76 -11.62
CA GLY A 36 9.37 -7.03 -12.33
C GLY A 36 8.06 -7.83 -12.45
N PRO A 37 8.14 -9.05 -13.00
CA PRO A 37 6.97 -9.89 -13.26
C PRO A 37 6.40 -10.44 -11.95
N SER A 38 5.37 -9.77 -11.42
CA SER A 38 4.64 -10.16 -10.22
C SER A 38 3.14 -10.15 -10.47
N PRO A 39 2.39 -11.19 -10.03
CA PRO A 39 0.93 -11.15 -10.05
C PRO A 39 0.37 -10.13 -9.04
N THR A 40 1.21 -9.60 -8.14
CA THR A 40 0.87 -8.54 -7.18
C THR A 40 1.74 -7.32 -7.39
N PRO A 41 1.43 -6.45 -8.37
CA PRO A 41 2.25 -5.28 -8.69
C PRO A 41 2.08 -4.13 -7.69
N LEU A 42 0.98 -4.11 -6.92
CA LEU A 42 0.66 -3.07 -5.94
C LEU A 42 0.23 -3.69 -4.61
N GLU A 43 0.85 -3.24 -3.52
CA GLU A 43 0.46 -3.56 -2.15
C GLU A 43 0.44 -2.27 -1.32
N PHE A 44 -0.35 -2.23 -0.25
CA PHE A 44 -0.39 -1.08 0.63
C PHE A 44 -0.60 -1.46 2.09
N ILE A 45 -0.18 -0.58 2.98
CA ILE A 45 -0.43 -0.67 4.41
C ILE A 45 -0.69 0.72 4.98
N VAL A 46 -1.71 0.81 5.84
CA VAL A 46 -2.04 1.97 6.67
C VAL A 46 -1.82 1.55 8.11
N THR A 47 -1.04 2.29 8.88
CA THR A 47 -0.79 1.95 10.29
C THR A 47 -0.64 3.18 11.18
N ASP A 48 -1.06 3.06 12.44
CA ASP A 48 -0.80 4.05 13.50
C ASP A 48 0.61 3.91 14.09
N GLY A 49 1.38 2.91 13.61
CA GLY A 49 2.74 2.62 14.06
C GLY A 49 2.85 1.98 15.45
N LEU A 50 1.72 1.70 16.11
CA LEU A 50 1.62 1.19 17.48
C LEU A 50 0.81 -0.10 17.56
N ASN A 51 -0.49 -0.05 17.28
CA ASN A 51 -1.44 -1.11 17.62
C ASN A 51 -2.30 -1.59 16.44
N PHE A 52 -2.52 -0.74 15.44
CA PHE A 52 -3.45 -1.03 14.37
C PHE A 52 -2.78 -0.90 13.01
N SER A 53 -3.11 -1.83 12.13
CA SER A 53 -2.73 -1.77 10.74
C SER A 53 -3.82 -2.37 9.86
N PHE A 54 -3.97 -1.80 8.67
CA PHE A 54 -4.79 -2.32 7.60
C PHE A 54 -3.92 -2.45 6.36
N SER A 55 -3.87 -3.64 5.75
CA SER A 55 -3.03 -3.91 4.59
C SER A 55 -3.84 -4.58 3.48
N GLY A 56 -3.56 -4.22 2.24
CA GLY A 56 -4.19 -4.80 1.06
C GLY A 56 -3.17 -5.06 -0.04
N ARG A 57 -3.55 -5.93 -0.99
CA ARG A 57 -2.78 -6.20 -2.20
C ARG A 57 -3.71 -6.30 -3.40
N LEU A 58 -3.25 -5.82 -4.55
CA LEU A 58 -3.89 -6.06 -5.83
C LEU A 58 -3.35 -7.37 -6.39
N LEU A 59 -4.23 -8.32 -6.69
CA LEU A 59 -3.88 -9.62 -7.25
C LEU A 59 -4.52 -9.76 -8.64
N PHE A 60 -3.69 -10.10 -9.62
CA PHE A 60 -4.14 -10.49 -10.96
C PHE A 60 -4.10 -12.01 -11.12
N ASP A 61 -5.04 -12.57 -11.88
CA ASP A 61 -5.09 -14.01 -12.19
C ASP A 61 -3.86 -14.48 -13.00
N SER A 62 -3.24 -13.57 -13.75
CA SER A 62 -1.99 -13.77 -14.49
C SER A 62 -1.05 -12.60 -14.28
N ILE A 63 0.26 -12.80 -14.48
CA ILE A 63 1.25 -11.73 -14.38
C ILE A 63 0.89 -10.64 -15.41
N PRO A 64 0.54 -9.42 -14.97
CA PRO A 64 0.16 -8.34 -15.87
C PRO A 64 1.37 -7.82 -16.63
N ASP A 65 1.15 -7.38 -17.86
CA ASP A 65 2.13 -6.58 -18.60
C ASP A 65 2.14 -5.16 -18.03
N LYS A 66 3.21 -4.81 -17.29
CA LYS A 66 3.33 -3.53 -16.58
C LYS A 66 3.30 -2.33 -17.54
N GLU A 67 3.87 -2.45 -18.73
CA GLU A 67 3.87 -1.36 -19.72
C GLU A 67 2.47 -1.16 -20.31
N ALA A 68 1.80 -2.25 -20.69
CA ALA A 68 0.44 -2.19 -21.23
C ALA A 68 -0.59 -1.71 -20.19
N MET A 69 -0.33 -1.93 -18.89
CA MET A 69 -1.24 -1.60 -17.80
C MET A 69 -0.86 -0.35 -17.00
N THR A 70 0.14 0.42 -17.45
CA THR A 70 0.66 1.57 -16.69
C THR A 70 -0.44 2.56 -16.28
N ASP A 71 -1.32 2.94 -17.21
CA ASP A 71 -2.41 3.89 -16.90
C ASP A 71 -3.42 3.33 -15.88
N ILE A 72 -3.71 2.03 -15.97
CA ILE A 72 -4.61 1.33 -15.04
C ILE A 72 -3.96 1.24 -13.65
N LEU A 73 -2.69 0.87 -13.59
CA LEU A 73 -1.95 0.77 -12.33
C LEU A 73 -1.79 2.15 -11.66
N HIS A 74 -1.59 3.21 -12.43
CA HIS A 74 -1.60 4.58 -11.91
C HIS A 74 -2.97 4.96 -11.33
N GLY A 75 -4.06 4.71 -12.06
CA GLY A 75 -5.41 4.99 -11.54
C GLY A 75 -5.72 4.21 -10.27
N LEU A 76 -5.41 2.91 -10.24
CA LEU A 76 -5.61 2.06 -9.07
C LEU A 76 -4.76 2.52 -7.87
N ARG A 77 -3.53 2.99 -8.11
CA ARG A 77 -2.69 3.57 -7.08
C ARG A 77 -3.33 4.83 -6.48
N ASP A 78 -3.83 5.73 -7.32
CA ASP A 78 -4.49 6.96 -6.86
C ASP A 78 -5.77 6.66 -6.07
N ASP A 79 -6.55 5.68 -6.51
CA ASP A 79 -7.72 5.18 -5.79
C ASP A 79 -7.35 4.55 -4.44
N MET A 80 -6.25 3.78 -4.38
CA MET A 80 -5.72 3.24 -3.13
C MET A 80 -5.28 4.36 -2.19
N LEU A 81 -4.59 5.39 -2.68
CA LEU A 81 -4.23 6.56 -1.88
C LEU A 81 -5.48 7.25 -1.31
N HIS A 82 -6.50 7.44 -2.13
CA HIS A 82 -7.75 8.05 -1.69
C HIS A 82 -8.45 7.18 -0.64
N LEU A 83 -8.55 5.87 -0.86
CA LEU A 83 -9.08 4.91 0.10
C LEU A 83 -8.32 4.98 1.43
N MET A 84 -7.00 4.93 1.40
CA MET A 84 -6.17 5.02 2.60
C MET A 84 -6.34 6.35 3.34
N SER A 85 -6.53 7.45 2.62
CA SER A 85 -6.81 8.76 3.21
C SER A 85 -8.19 8.86 3.88
N SER A 86 -9.12 7.96 3.53
CA SER A 86 -10.46 7.91 4.11
C SER A 86 -10.52 7.20 5.48
N PHE A 87 -9.46 6.50 5.89
CA PHE A 87 -9.45 5.80 7.18
C PHE A 87 -9.47 6.80 8.34
N THR A 88 -10.50 6.68 9.17
CA THR A 88 -10.61 7.42 10.43
C THR A 88 -10.35 6.50 11.60
N LEU A 89 -9.51 6.93 12.53
CA LEU A 89 -9.33 6.21 13.79
C LEU A 89 -10.55 6.47 14.67
N THR A 90 -11.50 5.54 14.69
CA THR A 90 -12.61 5.61 15.62
C THR A 90 -12.11 5.18 16.99
N HIS A 91 -11.68 6.13 17.81
CA HIS A 91 -11.47 5.88 19.22
C HIS A 91 -12.85 5.64 19.85
N THR A 92 -13.28 4.38 19.94
CA THR A 92 -14.37 4.02 20.85
C THR A 92 -13.89 4.29 22.28
N PRO A 93 -14.57 5.16 23.04
CA PRO A 93 -14.21 5.48 24.43
C PRO A 93 -14.38 4.28 25.37
#